data_AF-A0A955RA28-F1
#
_entry.id   AF-A0A955RA28-F1
#
_cell.length_a   1.000
_cell.length_b   1.000
_cell.length_c   1.000
_cell.angle_alpha   90.00
_cell.angle_beta   90.00
_cell.angle_gamma   90.00
#
_symmetry.space_group_name_H-M   'P 1'
#
loop_
_entity.id
_entity.type
_entity.pdbx_description
1 polymer ?
#
loop_
_entity_poly.entity_id
_entity_poly.type
_entity_poly.pdbx_seq_one_letter_code
_entity_poly.pdbx_strand_id
1 'polypeptide(L)' 'QKDHMGDCAKHATYVIKGLTGPIEVDGVKYDSVMTAQGEMLNDLQIAAVLTFERHSWGNDYGDCAPEDVKGAR' A
#
# COMPACT_ATOMS: atom_id res chain seq x y z
N GLN A 1 1.00 12.10 -0.90
CA GLN A 1 1.20 10.64 -0.72
C GLN A 1 1.09 9.85 -2.04
N LYS A 2 0.21 10.25 -2.98
CA LYS A 2 0.01 9.57 -4.28
C LYS A 2 1.30 9.20 -5.01
N ASP A 3 2.25 10.12 -5.10
CA ASP A 3 3.52 9.91 -5.82
C ASP A 3 4.39 8.81 -5.18
N HIS A 4 4.32 8.68 -3.85
CA HIS A 4 4.99 7.61 -3.12
C HIS A 4 4.27 6.26 -3.33
N MET A 5 2.96 6.22 -3.09
CA MET A 5 2.17 4.98 -3.13
C MET A 5 2.00 4.41 -4.55
N GLY A 6 1.90 5.28 -5.56
CA GLY A 6 1.69 4.93 -6.96
C GLY A 6 0.36 4.22 -7.23
N ASP A 7 0.39 3.29 -8.18
CA ASP A 7 -0.75 2.45 -8.54
C ASP A 7 -1.07 1.41 -7.44
N CYS A 8 -2.15 0.66 -7.63
CA CYS A 8 -2.57 -0.32 -6.65
C CYS A 8 -1.50 -1.41 -6.41
N ALA A 9 -0.85 -1.92 -7.47
CA ALA A 9 0.13 -2.99 -7.37
C ALA A 9 1.38 -2.56 -6.57
N LYS A 10 1.87 -1.33 -6.80
CA LYS A 10 2.97 -0.76 -6.02
C LYS A 10 2.56 -0.61 -4.55
N HIS A 11 1.38 -0.05 -4.29
CA HIS A 11 0.89 0.13 -2.92
C HIS A 11 0.72 -1.22 -2.19
N ALA A 12 0.15 -2.22 -2.87
CA ALA A 12 0.00 -3.57 -2.34
C ALA A 12 1.34 -4.25 -2.02
N THR A 13 2.38 -3.98 -2.81
CA THR A 13 3.73 -4.54 -2.57
C THR A 13 4.26 -4.14 -1.19
N TYR A 14 4.01 -2.91 -0.73
CA TYR A 14 4.43 -2.45 0.60
C TYR A 14 3.74 -3.22 1.73
N VAL A 15 2.43 -3.51 1.58
CA VAL A 15 1.69 -4.31 2.57
C VAL A 15 2.16 -5.76 2.55
N ILE A 16 2.35 -6.34 1.36
CA ILE A 16 2.74 -7.75 1.18
C ILE A 16 4.15 -8.01 1.71
N LYS A 17 5.12 -7.18 1.31
CA LYS A 17 6.56 -7.41 1.55
C LYS A 17 7.10 -6.61 2.74
N GLY A 18 6.30 -5.71 3.30
CA GLY A 18 6.76 -4.73 4.26
C GLY A 18 7.58 -3.62 3.58
N LEU A 19 8.09 -2.71 4.41
CA LEU A 19 8.93 -1.60 3.95
C LEU A 19 9.99 -1.30 5.02
N THR A 20 11.22 -1.12 4.58
CA THR A 20 12.36 -0.77 5.44
C THR A 20 13.25 0.24 4.76
N GLY A 21 14.06 0.94 5.55
CA GLY A 21 14.99 1.96 5.08
C GLY A 21 14.35 3.35 4.92
N PRO A 22 15.17 4.35 4.60
CA PRO A 22 14.73 5.74 4.55
C PRO A 22 13.84 6.00 3.34
N ILE A 23 12.68 6.62 3.59
CA ILE A 23 11.75 7.11 2.57
C ILE A 23 11.38 8.57 2.86
N GLU A 24 10.89 9.25 1.82
CA GLU A 24 10.29 10.57 1.95
C GLU A 24 8.86 10.53 1.41
N VAL A 25 7.93 11.03 2.23
CA VAL A 25 6.51 11.14 1.89
C VAL A 25 6.10 12.57 2.16
N ASP A 26 5.70 13.29 1.11
CA ASP A 26 5.27 14.70 1.17
C ASP A 26 6.26 15.62 1.91
N GLY A 27 7.56 15.42 1.68
CA GLY A 27 8.64 16.22 2.28
C GLY A 27 9.05 15.79 3.69
N VAL A 28 8.40 14.79 4.27
CA VAL A 28 8.73 14.25 5.59
C VAL A 28 9.52 12.95 5.45
N LYS A 29 10.64 12.85 6.16
CA LYS A 29 11.51 11.67 6.15
C LYS A 29 11.08 10.66 7.21
N TYR A 30 10.99 9.40 6.81
CA TYR A 30 10.73 8.26 7.68
C TYR A 30 11.83 7.23 7.50
N ASP A 31 12.32 6.66 8.60
CA ASP A 31 13.26 5.54 8.59
C ASP A 31 12.83 4.57 9.70
N SER A 32 11.88 3.71 9.37
CA SER A 32 11.23 2.80 10.30
C SER A 32 10.87 1.52 9.58
N VAL A 33 10.52 0.50 10.35
CA VAL A 33 10.19 -0.83 9.82
C VAL A 33 8.68 -1.01 9.79
N MET A 34 8.14 -1.27 8.60
CA MET A 34 6.79 -1.80 8.40
C MET A 34 6.91 -3.30 8.18
N THR A 35 6.40 -4.09 9.12
CA THR A 35 6.39 -5.56 9.02
C THR A 35 5.51 -6.03 7.86
N ALA A 36 5.98 -7.01 7.11
CA ALA A 36 5.23 -7.66 6.05
C ALA A 36 3.93 -8.30 6.57
N GLN A 37 2.82 -8.07 5.86
CA GLN A 37 1.50 -8.63 6.20
C GLN A 37 0.97 -9.61 5.14
N GLY A 38 1.75 -9.88 4.09
CA GLY A 38 1.33 -10.72 2.97
C GLY A 38 0.91 -12.14 3.37
N GLU A 39 1.52 -12.73 4.40
CA GLU A 39 1.14 -14.07 4.87
C GLU A 39 -0.08 -14.07 5.81
N MET A 40 -0.39 -12.93 6.42
CA MET A 40 -1.48 -12.80 7.40
C MET A 40 -2.81 -12.40 6.75
N LEU A 41 -2.75 -11.67 5.62
CA LEU A 41 -3.92 -11.13 4.94
C LEU A 41 -4.05 -11.72 3.53
N ASN A 42 -5.27 -12.06 3.15
CA ASN A 42 -5.58 -12.49 1.78
C ASN A 42 -5.76 -11.29 0.83
N ASP A 43 -5.82 -11.56 -0.47
CA ASP A 43 -5.87 -10.52 -1.52
C ASP A 43 -7.06 -9.59 -1.39
N LEU A 44 -8.23 -10.14 -1.01
CA LEU A 44 -9.45 -9.37 -0.80
C LEU A 44 -9.32 -8.42 0.40
N GLN A 45 -8.74 -8.89 1.50
CA GLN A 45 -8.53 -8.06 2.70
C GLN A 45 -7.57 -6.91 2.43
N ILE A 46 -6.47 -7.18 1.73
CA ILE A 46 -5.52 -6.14 1.34
C ILE A 46 -6.20 -5.15 0.39
N ALA A 47 -6.85 -5.62 -0.67
CA ALA A 47 -7.55 -4.78 -1.63
C ALA A 47 -8.61 -3.87 -0.98
N ALA A 48 -9.38 -4.41 -0.02
CA ALA A 48 -10.40 -3.67 0.71
C ALA A 48 -9.80 -2.55 1.58
N VAL A 49 -8.73 -2.84 2.33
CA VAL A 49 -8.06 -1.83 3.18
C VAL A 49 -7.38 -0.76 2.33
N LEU A 50 -6.70 -1.15 1.24
CA LEU A 50 -6.08 -0.21 0.31
C LEU A 50 -7.13 0.69 -0.34
N THR A 51 -8.26 0.14 -0.77
CA THR A 51 -9.35 0.94 -1.33
C THR A 51 -9.91 1.92 -0.30
N PHE A 52 -10.14 1.47 0.93
CA PHE A 52 -10.59 2.34 2.01
C PHE A 52 -9.62 3.50 2.25
N GLU A 53 -8.32 3.23 2.34
CA GLU A 53 -7.29 4.26 2.53
C GLU A 53 -7.21 5.23 1.34
N ARG A 54 -7.25 4.73 0.11
CA ARG A 54 -7.15 5.52 -1.13
C ARG A 54 -8.31 6.49 -1.37
N HIS A 55 -9.41 6.34 -0.61
CA HIS A 55 -10.58 7.22 -0.58
C HIS A 55 -10.79 7.92 0.77
N SER A 56 -9.91 7.67 1.75
CA SER A 56 -9.98 8.29 3.07
C SER A 56 -9.07 9.51 3.15
N TRP A 57 -9.31 10.36 4.14
CA TRP A 57 -8.41 11.48 4.49
C TRP A 57 -8.13 12.47 3.34
N GLY A 58 -9.07 12.60 2.40
CA GLY A 58 -8.93 13.46 1.23
C GLY A 58 -8.13 12.85 0.08
N ASN A 59 -7.80 11.56 0.16
CA ASN A 59 -7.22 10.82 -0.95
C ASN A 59 -8.27 10.56 -2.04
N ASP A 60 -7.83 10.61 -3.30
CA ASP A 60 -8.59 10.18 -4.49
C ASP A 60 -7.62 9.48 -5.46
N TYR A 61 -7.24 8.26 -5.06
CA TYR A 61 -6.22 7.48 -5.77
C TYR A 61 -6.82 6.32 -6.56
N GLY A 62 -8.14 6.18 -6.58
CA GLY A 62 -8.86 5.08 -7.24
C GLY A 62 -8.80 3.77 -6.46
N ASP A 63 -9.51 2.77 -6.97
CA ASP A 63 -9.73 1.50 -6.28
C ASP A 63 -8.57 0.51 -6.44
N CYS A 64 -8.56 -0.49 -5.57
CA CYS A 64 -7.69 -1.66 -5.64
C CYS A 64 -8.54 -2.92 -5.80
N ALA A 65 -8.35 -3.66 -6.89
CA ALA A 65 -9.00 -4.95 -7.07
C ALA A 65 -8.16 -6.09 -6.45
N PRO A 66 -8.78 -7.20 -6.01
CA PRO A 66 -8.04 -8.38 -5.56
C PRO A 66 -7.02 -8.89 -6.59
N GLU A 67 -7.30 -8.73 -7.88
CA GLU A 67 -6.43 -9.11 -8.99
C GLU A 67 -5.13 -8.28 -9.04
N ASP A 68 -5.21 -6.99 -8.71
CA ASP A 68 -4.04 -6.10 -8.63
C ASP A 68 -3.11 -6.56 -7.50
N VAL A 69 -3.69 -6.92 -6.35
CA VAL A 69 -2.95 -7.42 -5.19
C VAL A 69 -2.32 -8.78 -5.49
N LYS A 70 -3.07 -9.69 -6.12
CA LYS A 70 -2.58 -11.00 -6.53
C LYS A 70 -1.39 -10.89 -7.47
N GLY A 71 -1.41 -9.93 -8.39
CA GLY A 71 -0.29 -9.65 -9.31
C GLY A 71 0.97 -9.10 -8.62
N ALA A 72 0.83 -8.53 -7.42
CA ALA A 72 1.93 -7.91 -6.66
C ALA A 72 2.65 -8.85 -5.68
N ARG A 73 2.13 -10.07 -5.47
CA ARG A 73 2.78 -11.11 -4.64
C ARG A 73 4.06 -11.62 -5.29
#